data_AF-A0A7L2STF1-F1
#
_entry.id   AF-A0A7L2STF1-F1
#
_cell.length_a   1.000
_cell.length_b   1.000
_cell.length_c   1.000
_cell.angle_alpha   90.00
_cell.angle_beta   90.00
_cell.angle_gamma   90.00
#
_symmetry.space_group_name_H-M   'P 1'
#
loop_
_entity.id
_entity.type
_entity.pdbx_description
1 polymer ?
#
loop_
_entity_poly.entity_id
_entity_poly.type
_entity_poly.pdbx_seq_one_letter_code
_entity_poly.pdbx_strand_id
1 'polypeptide(L)'
;EEQLLLLLESLERKIVSQQLKLVRTQITLGCFQGEAGAMKEPFHVDAGLLSFPHEEEQELTMALVELSGVQLQEDGSAVPRDQPFQAVAALFVALYALDLLSG
;
A
#
# COMPACT_ATOMS: atom_id res chain seq x y z
N GLU A 1 11.54 -7.75 8.03
CA GLU A 1 10.81 -8.42 9.12
C GLU A 1 9.67 -7.55 9.65
N GLU A 2 9.89 -6.23 9.85
CA GLU A 2 8.84 -5.28 10.27
C GLU A 2 7.58 -5.32 9.39
N GLN A 3 7.71 -5.31 8.05
CA GLN A 3 6.57 -5.37 7.14
C GLN A 3 5.70 -6.64 7.32
N LEU A 4 6.30 -7.77 7.69
CA LEU A 4 5.56 -9.01 7.94
C LEU A 4 4.75 -8.94 9.25
N LEU A 5 5.26 -8.25 10.27
CA LEU A 5 4.54 -8.03 11.52
C LEU A 5 3.32 -7.13 11.29
N LEU A 6 3.47 -6.08 10.48
CA LEU A 6 2.35 -5.21 10.11
C LEU A 6 1.30 -5.95 9.27
N LEU A 7 1.71 -6.87 8.39
CA LEU A 7 0.79 -7.73 7.65
C LEU A 7 0.02 -8.68 8.58
N LEU A 8 0.68 -9.21 9.61
CA LEU A 8 0.02 -10.04 10.64
C LEU A 8 -1.01 -9.22 11.42
N GLU A 9 -0.63 -8.02 11.88
CA GLU A 9 -1.54 -7.13 12.60
C GLU A 9 -2.73 -6.69 11.72
N SER A 10 -2.50 -6.46 10.42
CA SER A 10 -3.56 -6.17 9.45
C SER A 10 -4.60 -7.30 9.35
N LEU A 11 -4.13 -8.55 9.43
CA LEU A 11 -4.98 -9.73 9.43
C LEU A 11 -5.84 -9.80 10.69
N GLU A 12 -5.23 -9.59 11.86
CA GLU A 12 -5.92 -9.58 13.16
C GLU A 12 -6.99 -8.49 13.24
N ARG A 13 -6.67 -7.30 12.71
CA ARG A 13 -7.59 -6.15 12.63
C ARG A 13 -8.62 -6.26 11.50
N LYS A 14 -8.53 -7.27 10.62
CA LYS A 14 -9.44 -7.52 9.49
C LYS A 14 -9.51 -6.38 8.47
N ILE A 15 -8.38 -5.70 8.25
CA ILE A 15 -8.27 -4.56 7.32
C ILE A 15 -7.62 -4.91 5.97
N VAL A 16 -7.18 -6.16 5.80
CA VAL A 16 -6.46 -6.64 4.59
C VAL A 16 -7.23 -6.35 3.30
N SER A 17 -8.56 -6.55 3.29
CA SER A 17 -9.39 -6.32 2.11
C SER A 17 -9.42 -4.84 1.68
N GLN A 18 -9.34 -3.91 2.63
CA GLN A 18 -9.28 -2.46 2.36
C GLN A 18 -7.88 -2.07 1.87
N GLN A 19 -6.83 -2.58 2.53
CA GLN A 19 -5.44 -2.37 2.09
C GLN A 19 -5.21 -2.90 0.68
N LEU A 20 -5.76 -4.07 0.35
CA LEU A 20 -5.66 -4.65 -0.98
C LEU A 20 -6.30 -3.75 -2.04
N LYS A 21 -7.46 -3.13 -1.76
CA LYS A 21 -8.11 -2.20 -2.70
C LYS A 21 -7.22 -0.97 -2.98
N LEU A 22 -6.59 -0.42 -1.94
CA LEU A 22 -5.65 0.69 -2.07
C LEU A 22 -4.44 0.31 -2.95
N VAL A 23 -3.77 -0.80 -2.62
CA VAL A 23 -2.53 -1.22 -3.28
C VAL A 23 -2.76 -1.71 -4.71
N ARG A 24 -3.83 -2.47 -4.96
CA ARG A 24 -4.17 -3.02 -6.29
C ARG A 24 -4.36 -1.94 -7.33
N THR A 25 -5.09 -0.89 -6.99
CA THR A 25 -5.74 -0.06 -8.01
C THR A 25 -4.94 1.17 -8.36
N GLN A 26 -4.18 1.74 -7.42
CA GLN A 26 -3.59 3.07 -7.61
C GLN A 26 -2.10 3.10 -7.32
N ILE A 27 -1.64 2.44 -6.25
CA ILE A 27 -0.21 2.42 -5.92
C ILE A 27 0.56 1.60 -6.95
N THR A 28 0.05 0.42 -7.31
CA THR A 28 0.68 -0.43 -8.34
C THR A 28 0.73 0.29 -9.69
N LEU A 29 -0.39 0.89 -10.13
CA LEU A 29 -0.45 1.63 -11.40
C LEU A 29 0.46 2.88 -11.40
N GLY A 30 0.49 3.63 -10.30
CA GLY A 30 1.36 4.79 -10.14
C GLY A 30 2.84 4.42 -10.21
N CYS A 31 3.23 3.31 -9.57
CA CYS A 31 4.60 2.81 -9.63
C CYS A 31 4.98 2.26 -11.02
N PHE A 32 4.04 1.64 -11.75
CA PHE A 32 4.26 1.13 -13.11
C PHE A 32 4.57 2.24 -14.12
N GLN A 33 3.92 3.40 -14.01
CA GLN A 33 4.12 4.52 -14.94
C GLN A 33 5.53 5.13 -14.84
N GLY A 34 6.17 5.02 -13.68
CA GLY A 34 7.53 5.52 -13.42
C GLY A 34 8.68 4.60 -13.89
N GLU A 35 8.42 3.39 -14.36
CA GLU A 35 9.50 2.46 -14.78
C GLU A 35 10.00 2.67 -16.21
N ALA A 36 9.29 3.44 -17.04
CA ALA A 36 9.63 3.68 -18.45
C ALA A 36 10.79 4.69 -18.67
N GLY A 37 11.67 4.88 -17.68
CA GLY A 37 12.81 5.80 -17.75
C GLY A 37 12.47 7.27 -17.47
N ALA A 38 11.23 7.56 -17.08
CA ALA A 38 10.81 8.89 -16.61
C ALA A 38 10.69 8.89 -15.09
N MET A 39 11.00 10.03 -14.51
CA MET A 39 11.13 10.32 -13.08
C MET A 39 9.98 9.72 -12.24
N LYS A 40 10.32 9.34 -10.99
CA LYS A 40 9.42 8.95 -9.91
C LYS A 40 8.43 10.09 -9.59
N GLU A 41 7.45 10.31 -10.46
CA GLU A 41 6.51 11.40 -10.29
C GLU A 41 5.56 11.11 -9.13
N PRO A 42 5.29 12.12 -8.28
CA PRO A 42 4.20 12.04 -7.33
C PRO A 42 2.89 11.73 -8.05
N PHE A 43 2.08 10.86 -7.46
CA PHE A 43 0.75 10.53 -7.94
C PHE A 43 -0.26 10.69 -6.80
N HIS A 44 -1.54 10.61 -7.15
CA HIS A 44 -2.61 10.73 -6.17
C HIS A 44 -3.44 9.45 -6.13
N VAL A 45 -3.68 8.97 -4.92
CA VAL A 45 -4.65 7.91 -4.62
C VAL A 45 -5.94 8.53 -4.12
N ASP A 46 -7.07 7.85 -4.28
CA ASP A 46 -8.34 8.26 -3.70
C ASP A 46 -8.22 8.20 -2.17
N ALA A 47 -8.25 9.37 -1.51
CA ALA A 47 -8.18 9.48 -0.06
C ALA A 47 -9.35 8.76 0.65
N GLY A 48 -10.46 8.52 -0.05
CA GLY A 48 -11.55 7.68 0.45
C GLY A 48 -11.12 6.24 0.74
N LEU A 49 -10.07 5.74 0.07
CA LEU A 49 -9.49 4.42 0.34
C LEU A 49 -8.65 4.38 1.63
N LEU A 50 -8.20 5.55 2.10
CA LEU A 50 -7.51 5.74 3.38
C LEU A 50 -8.48 6.02 4.55
N SER A 51 -9.78 6.05 4.28
CA SER A 51 -10.79 6.21 5.33
C SER A 51 -10.99 4.89 6.10
N PHE A 52 -10.17 4.68 7.12
CA PHE A 52 -10.33 3.57 8.06
C PHE A 52 -11.21 3.97 9.25
N PRO A 53 -11.92 3.01 9.88
CA PRO A 53 -12.67 3.26 11.11
C PRO A 53 -11.80 3.79 12.26
N HIS A 54 -10.54 3.37 12.33
CA HIS A 54 -9.60 3.79 13.37
C HIS A 54 -8.32 4.37 12.75
N GLU A 55 -7.79 5.44 13.34
CA GLU A 55 -6.56 6.12 12.91
C GLU A 55 -5.36 5.17 12.87
N GLU A 56 -5.24 4.27 13.84
CA GLU A 56 -4.19 3.25 13.90
C GLU A 56 -4.16 2.33 12.66
N GLU A 57 -5.33 2.01 12.10
CA GLU A 57 -5.43 1.17 10.90
C GLU A 57 -4.96 1.92 9.64
N GLN A 58 -5.18 3.23 9.60
CA GLN A 58 -4.67 4.12 8.57
C GLN A 58 -3.15 4.25 8.67
N GLU A 59 -2.62 4.55 9.85
CA GLU A 59 -1.17 4.64 10.11
C GLU A 59 -0.45 3.34 9.74
N LEU A 60 -1.01 2.20 10.15
CA LEU A 60 -0.48 0.88 9.82
C LEU A 60 -0.41 0.67 8.30
N THR A 61 -1.48 1.03 7.59
CA THR A 61 -1.54 0.91 6.13
C THR A 61 -0.51 1.81 5.45
N MET A 62 -0.36 3.05 5.92
CA MET A 62 0.65 3.97 5.41
C MET A 62 2.07 3.43 5.65
N ALA A 63 2.34 2.84 6.82
CA ALA A 63 3.62 2.22 7.13
C ALA A 63 3.94 1.01 6.23
N LEU A 64 2.96 0.15 5.91
CA LEU A 64 3.15 -0.95 4.96
C LEU A 64 3.57 -0.47 3.56
N VAL A 65 2.93 0.61 3.11
CA VAL A 65 3.19 1.24 1.81
C VAL A 65 4.54 1.95 1.81
N GLU A 66 4.91 2.62 2.91
CA GLU A 66 6.21 3.28 3.07
C GLU A 66 7.37 2.28 3.10
N LEU A 67 7.22 1.16 3.80
CA LEU A 67 8.17 0.04 3.77
C LEU A 67 8.27 -0.63 2.39
N SER A 68 7.28 -0.41 1.51
CA SER A 68 7.32 -0.82 0.10
C SER A 68 7.95 0.25 -0.80
N GLY A 69 8.51 1.32 -0.23
CA GLY A 69 9.15 2.38 -0.98
C GLY A 69 8.18 3.44 -1.50
N VAL A 70 6.96 3.58 -0.97
CA VAL A 70 6.06 4.68 -1.40
C VAL A 70 5.68 5.51 -0.19
N GLN A 71 6.07 6.79 -0.17
CA GLN A 71 5.57 7.69 0.86
C GLN A 71 4.13 8.06 0.53
N LEU A 72 3.19 7.64 1.35
CA LEU A 72 1.78 7.97 1.22
C LEU A 72 1.37 8.96 2.31
N GLN A 73 0.61 9.98 1.95
CA GLN A 73 0.04 10.96 2.88
C GLN A 73 -1.47 10.75 3.02
N GLU A 74 -2.04 11.29 4.10
CA GLU A 74 -3.47 11.16 4.43
C GLU A 74 -4.39 11.78 3.37
N ASP A 75 -3.91 12.81 2.69
CA ASP A 75 -4.64 13.46 1.60
C ASP A 75 -4.68 12.62 0.32
N GLY A 76 -3.99 11.47 0.30
CA GLY A 76 -3.87 10.60 -0.86
C GLY A 76 -2.69 10.95 -1.78
N SER A 77 -1.87 11.95 -1.47
CA SER A 77 -0.65 12.19 -2.22
C SER A 77 0.37 11.09 -1.95
N ALA A 78 0.98 10.56 -3.01
CA ALA A 78 1.89 9.44 -2.96
C ALA A 78 3.17 9.75 -3.75
N VAL A 79 4.33 9.52 -3.14
CA VAL A 79 5.65 9.79 -3.73
C VAL A 79 6.44 8.48 -3.80
N PRO A 80 6.76 7.97 -5.00
CA PRO A 80 7.61 6.79 -5.15
C PRO A 80 9.04 7.08 -4.63
N ARG A 81 9.58 6.19 -3.81
CA ARG A 81 10.94 6.15 -3.26
C ARG A 81 11.61 4.81 -3.62
N ASP A 82 12.94 4.79 -3.73
CA ASP A 82 13.74 3.54 -3.71
C ASP A 82 13.29 2.34 -4.59
N GLN A 83 12.99 2.55 -5.88
CA GLN A 83 12.57 1.49 -6.82
C GLN A 83 11.36 0.69 -6.29
N PRO A 84 10.22 1.35 -6.07
CA PRO A 84 9.13 0.78 -5.27
C PRO A 84 8.36 -0.31 -5.99
N PHE A 85 8.51 -0.45 -7.31
CA PHE A 85 7.72 -1.36 -8.11
C PHE A 85 7.76 -2.81 -7.59
N GLN A 86 8.96 -3.37 -7.39
CA GLN A 86 9.10 -4.76 -6.97
C GLN A 86 8.52 -4.97 -5.56
N ALA A 87 8.77 -4.03 -4.65
CA ALA A 87 8.29 -4.11 -3.27
C ALA A 87 6.77 -3.93 -3.18
N VAL A 88 6.19 -2.99 -3.92
CA VAL A 88 4.73 -2.78 -4.02
C VAL A 88 4.05 -3.99 -4.67
N ALA A 89 4.65 -4.57 -5.72
CA ALA A 89 4.13 -5.79 -6.33
C ALA A 89 4.15 -6.98 -5.36
N ALA A 90 5.21 -7.12 -4.57
CA ALA A 90 5.29 -8.12 -3.51
C ALA A 90 4.23 -7.89 -2.42
N LEU A 91 4.04 -6.64 -1.98
CA LEU A 91 2.99 -6.27 -1.02
C LEU A 91 1.60 -6.59 -1.58
N PHE A 92 1.34 -6.27 -2.84
CA PHE A 92 0.09 -6.62 -3.52
C PHE A 92 -0.18 -8.13 -3.48
N VAL A 93 0.80 -8.94 -3.85
CA VAL A 93 0.67 -10.41 -3.85
C VAL A 93 0.44 -10.94 -2.43
N ALA A 94 1.15 -10.41 -1.44
CA ALA A 94 0.98 -10.80 -0.05
C ALA A 94 -0.43 -10.47 0.47
N LEU A 95 -0.91 -9.24 0.26
CA LEU A 95 -2.26 -8.82 0.63
C LEU A 95 -3.33 -9.64 -0.10
N TYR A 96 -3.13 -9.95 -1.38
CA TYR A 96 -4.07 -10.77 -2.14
C TYR A 96 -4.14 -12.21 -1.61
N ALA A 97 -3.00 -12.81 -1.29
CA ALA A 97 -2.95 -14.14 -0.68
C ALA A 97 -3.61 -14.16 0.70
N LEU A 98 -3.35 -13.14 1.52
CA LEU A 98 -3.96 -13.01 2.85
C LEU A 98 -5.47 -12.79 2.77
N ASP A 99 -5.95 -11.92 1.88
CA ASP A 99 -7.38 -11.68 1.64
C ASP A 99 -8.10 -12.99 1.27
N LEU A 100 -7.51 -13.77 0.36
CA LEU A 100 -8.02 -15.09 -0.04
C LEU A 100 -8.06 -16.11 1.10
N LEU A 101 -7.06 -16.12 1.97
CA LEU A 101 -6.97 -17.06 3.09
C LEU A 101 -7.81 -16.64 4.31
N SER A 102 -8.16 -15.36 4.38
CA SER A 102 -8.97 -14.77 5.47
C SER A 102 -10.47 -14.75 5.18
N GLY A 103 -10.86 -15.10 3.95
CA GLY A 103 -12.25 -15.17 3.47
C GLY A 103 -13.03 -16.38 3.97
#